data_AF-A0A957UNJ1-F1
#
_entry.id   AF-A0A957UNJ1-F1
#
_cell.length_a   1.000
_cell.length_b   1.000
_cell.length_c   1.000
_cell.angle_alpha   90.00
_cell.angle_beta   90.00
_cell.angle_gamma   90.00
#
_symmetry.space_group_name_H-M   'P 1'
#
loop_
_entity.id
_entity.type
_entity.pdbx_description
1 polymer ?
#
loop_
_entity_poly.entity_id
_entity_poly.type
_entity_poly.pdbx_seq_one_letter_code
_entity_poly.pdbx_strand_id
1 'polypeptide(L)'
;MTNAPIRRLIWLTSVTLLFIAAISLTPSRALATNPIVEENQQPGSSGWQIFTIADDVNMQIKGYASATSVDQGGNITFYITVTPAQTFSIDIYRMGWYNGAGGRLMQHIGPLSGTQQPAVTLT
;
A
#
# COMPACT_ATOMS: atom_id res chain seq x y z
N MET A 1 69.33 21.05 30.64
CA MET A 1 69.32 19.60 30.90
C MET A 1 68.55 19.37 32.19
N THR A 2 67.23 19.31 32.06
CA THR A 2 66.26 19.08 33.13
C THR A 2 65.87 17.61 33.08
N ASN A 3 66.03 16.91 34.21
CA ASN A 3 65.83 15.46 34.29
C ASN A 3 64.35 15.10 34.23
N ALA A 4 64.01 14.10 33.40
CA ALA A 4 62.75 13.37 33.47
C ALA A 4 63.00 11.85 33.56
N PRO A 5 62.33 11.12 34.48
CA PRO A 5 62.55 9.70 34.79
C PRO A 5 61.40 8.80 34.30
N ILE A 6 61.63 7.49 34.13
CA ILE A 6 60.57 6.47 33.91
C ILE A 6 61.08 5.15 34.52
N ARG A 7 60.73 4.67 35.73
CA ARG A 7 59.47 4.26 36.41
C ARG A 7 58.76 3.02 35.83
N ARG A 8 59.20 1.85 36.32
CA ARG A 8 58.50 0.65 36.86
C ARG A 8 57.07 0.27 36.40
N LEU A 9 56.98 -0.98 35.89
CA LEU A 9 56.27 -2.18 36.41
C LEU A 9 54.72 -2.18 36.56
N ILE A 10 54.07 -2.83 35.57
CA ILE A 10 52.98 -3.84 35.57
C ILE A 10 52.11 -3.97 36.84
N TRP A 11 50.76 -3.95 36.71
CA TRP A 11 49.83 -5.08 36.91
C TRP A 11 48.38 -4.68 36.55
N LEU A 12 47.63 -5.68 36.05
CA LEU A 12 46.25 -5.64 35.52
C LEU A 12 45.22 -5.00 36.46
N THR A 13 44.17 -4.38 35.91
CA THR A 13 42.75 -4.74 36.09
C THR A 13 41.79 -3.64 35.59
N SER A 14 40.61 -4.07 35.14
CA SER A 14 39.36 -3.31 34.99
C SER A 14 39.16 -2.46 33.74
N VAL A 15 38.60 -3.16 32.74
CA VAL A 15 37.71 -2.63 31.71
C VAL A 15 36.54 -1.89 32.38
N THR A 16 36.36 -0.62 32.04
CA THR A 16 35.09 0.08 32.28
C THR A 16 34.78 0.93 31.06
N LEU A 17 34.29 0.30 29.99
CA LEU A 17 33.48 1.01 29.00
C LEU A 17 32.16 1.35 29.68
N LEU A 18 31.97 2.62 30.00
CA LEU A 18 30.69 3.15 30.46
C LEU A 18 29.73 3.13 29.26
N PHE A 19 29.10 1.98 28.98
CA PHE A 19 27.91 1.93 28.15
C PHE A 19 26.80 2.62 28.94
N ILE A 20 26.59 3.91 28.67
CA ILE A 20 25.30 4.53 28.99
C ILE A 20 24.31 3.84 28.06
N ALA A 21 23.68 2.78 28.55
CA ALA A 21 22.42 2.34 27.99
C ALA A 21 21.47 3.51 28.20
N ALA A 22 21.28 4.32 27.15
CA ALA A 22 20.10 5.14 27.05
C ALA A 22 18.93 4.15 27.04
N ILE A 23 18.37 3.89 28.21
CA ILE A 23 17.05 3.29 28.32
C ILE A 23 16.16 4.36 27.71
N SER A 24 15.94 4.24 26.40
CA SER A 24 14.77 4.81 25.78
C SER A 24 13.61 4.17 26.52
N LEU A 25 13.10 4.87 27.53
CA LEU A 25 11.73 4.69 27.99
C LEU A 25 10.88 5.05 26.78
N THR A 26 10.76 4.12 25.82
CA THR A 26 9.64 4.16 24.91
C THR A 26 8.45 4.07 25.83
N PRO A 27 7.61 5.12 25.95
CA PRO A 27 6.36 4.92 26.64
C PRO A 27 5.70 3.77 25.88
N SER A 28 5.53 2.63 26.55
CA SER A 28 4.65 1.56 26.07
C SER A 28 3.25 2.13 26.15
N ARG A 29 2.92 2.92 25.14
CA ARG A 29 1.59 3.30 24.80
C ARG A 29 1.08 2.18 23.93
N ALA A 30 0.71 1.07 24.56
CA ALA A 30 -0.48 0.34 24.11
C ALA A 30 -1.71 1.25 24.34
N LEU A 31 -1.70 2.44 23.73
CA LEU A 31 -2.93 3.11 23.36
C LEU A 31 -3.46 2.22 22.26
N ALA A 32 -4.72 1.79 22.33
CA ALA A 32 -5.38 1.25 21.16
C ALA A 32 -5.24 2.31 20.05
N THR A 33 -4.30 2.12 19.13
CA THR A 33 -4.12 3.07 18.04
C THR A 33 -5.40 3.01 17.23
N ASN A 34 -6.00 4.17 16.99
CA ASN A 34 -7.20 4.23 16.19
C ASN A 34 -6.85 3.70 14.78
N PRO A 35 -7.44 2.57 14.33
CA PRO A 35 -7.08 1.95 13.05
C PRO A 35 -7.36 2.87 11.86
N ILE A 36 -8.28 3.83 12.02
CA ILE A 36 -8.55 4.85 11.00
C ILE A 36 -7.36 5.82 10.88
N VAL A 37 -6.71 6.16 12.00
CA VAL A 37 -5.53 7.04 12.00
C VAL A 37 -4.35 6.33 11.34
N GLU A 38 -4.12 5.06 11.66
CA GLU A 38 -3.07 4.26 11.02
C GLU A 38 -3.31 4.10 9.51
N GLU A 39 -4.56 3.83 9.12
CA GLU A 39 -4.91 3.71 7.70
C GLU A 39 -4.76 5.05 6.96
N ASN A 40 -5.18 6.16 7.56
CA ASN A 40 -5.07 7.49 6.94
C ASN A 40 -3.62 7.98 6.79
N GLN A 41 -2.66 7.36 7.50
CA GLN A 41 -1.22 7.61 7.33
C GLN A 41 -0.62 6.90 6.11
N GLN A 42 -1.34 5.96 5.50
CA GLN A 42 -0.88 5.30 4.29
C GLN A 42 -0.80 6.28 3.11
N PRO A 43 0.09 6.05 2.12
CA PRO A 43 0.17 6.89 0.93
C PRO A 43 -1.15 6.93 0.16
N GLY A 44 -1.61 8.14 -0.16
CA GLY A 44 -2.79 8.36 -1.00
C GLY A 44 -2.49 8.38 -2.50
N SER A 45 -3.54 8.26 -3.31
CA SER A 45 -3.52 8.40 -4.76
C SER A 45 -4.82 9.06 -5.26
N SER A 46 -4.71 9.96 -6.24
CA SER A 46 -5.85 10.54 -6.95
C SER A 46 -6.25 9.75 -8.21
N GLY A 47 -5.57 8.61 -8.49
CA GLY A 47 -5.80 7.81 -9.70
C GLY A 47 -7.19 7.17 -9.82
N TRP A 48 -8.01 7.20 -8.77
CA TRP A 48 -9.41 6.80 -8.81
C TRP A 48 -10.28 7.76 -9.65
N GLN A 49 -9.79 8.98 -9.92
CA GLN A 49 -10.47 9.96 -10.76
C GLN A 49 -10.24 9.63 -12.24
N ILE A 50 -11.34 9.44 -12.97
CA ILE A 50 -11.31 9.07 -14.38
C ILE A 50 -11.48 10.32 -15.23
N PHE A 51 -10.44 10.68 -16.00
CA PHE A 51 -10.47 11.82 -16.94
C PHE A 51 -10.53 11.37 -18.40
N THR A 52 -10.06 10.16 -18.70
CA THR A 52 -10.17 9.54 -20.02
C THR A 52 -11.38 8.63 -20.02
N ILE A 53 -12.41 9.01 -20.77
CA ILE A 53 -13.66 8.25 -20.87
C ILE A 53 -13.58 7.30 -22.06
N ALA A 54 -14.02 6.07 -21.87
CA ALA A 54 -14.12 5.08 -22.94
C ALA A 54 -15.26 5.41 -23.91
N ASP A 55 -15.11 5.02 -25.17
CA ASP A 55 -16.19 5.13 -26.16
C ASP A 55 -17.37 4.21 -25.79
N ASP A 56 -18.52 4.82 -25.54
CA ASP A 56 -19.75 4.14 -25.17
C ASP A 56 -20.47 3.51 -26.35
N VAL A 57 -20.47 4.19 -27.51
CA VAL A 57 -21.17 3.78 -28.73
C VAL A 57 -20.57 2.50 -29.28
N ASN A 58 -19.23 2.43 -29.33
CA ASN A 58 -18.51 1.26 -29.84
C ASN A 58 -18.17 0.24 -28.74
N MET A 59 -18.66 0.44 -27.50
CA MET A 59 -18.42 -0.45 -26.36
C MET A 59 -16.94 -0.75 -26.13
N GLN A 60 -16.09 0.30 -26.13
CA GLN A 60 -14.63 0.14 -26.05
C GLN A 60 -14.21 -0.73 -24.86
N ILE A 61 -14.80 -0.46 -23.70
CA ILE A 61 -14.77 -1.34 -22.53
C ILE A 61 -16.07 -1.19 -21.76
N LYS A 62 -16.68 -2.32 -21.38
CA LYS A 62 -17.90 -2.40 -20.57
C LYS A 62 -17.77 -3.53 -19.57
N GLY A 63 -18.41 -3.40 -18.42
CA GLY A 63 -18.44 -4.48 -17.46
C GLY A 63 -19.38 -4.24 -16.30
N TYR A 64 -19.59 -5.29 -15.53
CA TYR A 64 -20.36 -5.28 -14.29
C TYR A 64 -19.73 -6.25 -13.28
N ALA A 65 -20.03 -6.02 -12.00
CA ALA A 65 -19.60 -6.89 -10.91
C ALA A 65 -20.71 -7.91 -10.60
N SER A 66 -20.32 -9.09 -10.13
CA SER A 66 -21.26 -10.15 -9.70
C SER A 66 -22.11 -9.76 -8.50
N ALA A 67 -21.64 -8.82 -7.68
CA ALA A 67 -22.32 -8.29 -6.51
C ALA A 67 -21.84 -6.86 -6.22
N THR A 68 -22.67 -6.08 -5.53
CA THR A 68 -22.32 -4.73 -5.07
C THR A 68 -21.53 -4.74 -3.76
N SER A 69 -21.70 -5.78 -2.93
CA SER A 69 -20.96 -6.00 -1.70
C SER A 69 -20.85 -7.49 -1.39
N VAL A 70 -19.86 -7.84 -0.58
CA VAL A 70 -19.65 -9.19 -0.04
C VAL A 70 -19.16 -9.08 1.41
N ASP A 71 -19.37 -10.14 2.19
CA ASP A 71 -18.75 -10.25 3.50
C ASP A 71 -17.23 -10.41 3.40
N GLN A 72 -16.52 -10.20 4.51
CA GLN A 72 -15.07 -10.38 4.54
C GLN A 72 -14.68 -11.80 4.10
N GLY A 73 -13.77 -11.89 3.15
CA GLY A 73 -13.34 -13.16 2.54
C GLY A 73 -14.24 -13.64 1.40
N GLY A 74 -15.36 -12.98 1.12
CA GLY A 74 -16.18 -13.24 -0.06
C GLY A 74 -15.52 -12.80 -1.37
N ASN A 75 -16.11 -13.23 -2.49
CA ASN A 75 -15.57 -12.99 -3.83
C ASN A 75 -16.51 -12.11 -4.67
N ILE A 76 -15.94 -11.13 -5.36
CA ILE A 76 -16.59 -10.38 -6.43
C ILE A 76 -15.93 -10.79 -7.76
N THR A 77 -16.74 -11.24 -8.71
CA THR A 77 -16.30 -11.52 -10.09
C THR A 77 -16.61 -10.30 -10.96
N PHE A 78 -15.66 -9.87 -11.78
CA PHE A 78 -15.86 -8.80 -12.75
C PHE A 78 -16.06 -9.41 -14.15
N TYR A 79 -17.20 -9.13 -14.75
CA TYR A 79 -17.51 -9.50 -16.13
C TYR A 79 -17.19 -8.31 -17.02
N ILE A 80 -16.26 -8.49 -17.95
CA ILE A 80 -15.71 -7.40 -18.77
C ILE A 80 -15.72 -7.84 -20.24
N THR A 81 -16.18 -6.94 -21.11
CA THR A 81 -16.07 -7.04 -22.56
C THR A 81 -15.28 -5.85 -23.10
N VAL A 82 -14.46 -6.09 -24.11
CA VAL A 82 -13.56 -5.08 -24.71
C VAL A 82 -13.62 -5.18 -26.23
N THR A 83 -13.89 -4.06 -26.91
CA THR A 83 -14.08 -4.01 -28.37
C THR A 83 -13.33 -2.81 -28.98
N PRO A 84 -12.34 -3.01 -29.88
CA PRO A 84 -11.74 -4.28 -30.29
C PRO A 84 -10.98 -4.95 -29.13
N ALA A 85 -10.68 -6.24 -29.28
CA ALA A 85 -9.89 -6.99 -28.30
C ALA A 85 -8.53 -6.30 -28.07
N GLN A 86 -8.23 -6.02 -26.80
CA GLN A 86 -7.02 -5.34 -26.35
C GLN A 86 -6.78 -5.66 -24.87
N THR A 87 -5.64 -5.28 -24.34
CA THR A 87 -5.37 -5.46 -22.92
C THR A 87 -6.03 -4.39 -22.06
N PHE A 88 -6.37 -4.74 -20.82
CA PHE A 88 -6.88 -3.81 -19.82
C PHE A 88 -6.28 -4.14 -18.44
N SER A 89 -6.40 -3.23 -17.48
CA SER A 89 -6.03 -3.47 -16.09
C SER A 89 -7.17 -3.10 -15.15
N ILE A 90 -7.10 -3.56 -13.91
CA ILE A 90 -8.04 -3.21 -12.83
C ILE A 90 -7.21 -2.61 -11.70
N ASP A 91 -7.53 -1.37 -11.35
CA ASP A 91 -7.02 -0.73 -10.14
C ASP A 91 -8.11 -0.71 -9.08
N ILE A 92 -7.80 -1.27 -7.91
CA ILE A 92 -8.71 -1.30 -6.76
C ILE A 92 -8.27 -0.20 -5.79
N TYR A 93 -9.18 0.73 -5.52
CA TYR A 93 -8.94 1.83 -4.59
C TYR A 93 -9.78 1.65 -3.32
N ARG A 94 -9.18 1.95 -2.17
CA ARG A 94 -9.92 2.20 -0.93
C ARG A 94 -10.14 3.70 -0.80
N MET A 95 -11.39 4.14 -0.73
CA MET A 95 -11.73 5.56 -0.57
C MET A 95 -11.39 6.08 0.83
N GLY A 96 -10.97 7.34 0.94
CA GLY A 96 -10.59 7.94 2.23
C GLY A 96 -9.83 9.25 2.09
N TRP A 97 -9.40 9.83 3.22
CA TRP A 97 -8.76 11.15 3.21
C TRP A 97 -7.35 11.13 2.62
N TYR A 98 -6.47 10.24 3.12
CA TYR A 98 -5.06 10.09 2.71
C TYR A 98 -4.37 11.39 2.29
N ASN A 99 -4.27 12.35 3.23
CA ASN A 99 -3.69 13.68 3.02
C ASN A 99 -4.31 14.50 1.86
N GLY A 100 -5.59 14.30 1.58
CA GLY A 100 -6.34 15.01 0.54
C GLY A 100 -6.38 14.31 -0.82
N ALA A 101 -5.74 13.13 -0.98
CA ALA A 101 -5.74 12.41 -2.25
C ALA A 101 -7.09 11.74 -2.60
N GLY A 102 -7.95 11.52 -1.61
CA GLY A 102 -9.31 10.98 -1.80
C GLY A 102 -9.38 9.44 -1.91
N GLY A 103 -8.25 8.75 -2.07
CA GLY A 103 -8.20 7.30 -2.09
C GLY A 103 -6.78 6.77 -1.89
N ARG A 104 -6.65 5.45 -1.72
CA ARG A 104 -5.38 4.71 -1.72
C ARG A 104 -5.48 3.57 -2.72
N LEU A 105 -4.49 3.44 -3.57
CA LEU A 105 -4.37 2.27 -4.46
C LEU A 105 -4.06 1.04 -3.60
N MET A 106 -4.98 0.09 -3.56
CA MET A 106 -4.84 -1.17 -2.83
C MET A 106 -4.17 -2.23 -3.69
N GLN A 107 -4.54 -2.30 -4.96
CA GLN A 107 -4.10 -3.34 -5.86
C GLN A 107 -4.15 -2.87 -7.31
N HIS A 108 -3.12 -3.25 -8.07
CA HIS A 108 -3.10 -3.19 -9.53
C HIS A 108 -3.12 -4.61 -10.08
N ILE A 109 -4.02 -4.90 -11.00
CA ILE A 109 -4.16 -6.21 -11.65
C ILE A 109 -4.07 -6.00 -13.16
N GLY A 110 -3.07 -6.60 -13.79
CA GLY A 110 -2.93 -6.59 -15.23
C GLY A 110 -1.47 -6.59 -15.72
N PRO A 111 -1.26 -6.50 -17.05
CA PRO A 111 -2.32 -6.43 -18.07
C PRO A 111 -3.09 -7.75 -18.20
N LEU A 112 -4.41 -7.65 -18.40
CA LEU A 112 -5.32 -8.76 -18.70
C LEU A 112 -5.71 -8.70 -20.17
N SER A 113 -5.81 -9.85 -20.85
CA SER A 113 -6.31 -9.92 -22.23
C SER A 113 -7.83 -9.76 -22.24
N GLY A 114 -8.32 -8.64 -22.78
CA GLY A 114 -9.75 -8.39 -22.99
C GLY A 114 -10.21 -8.89 -24.35
N THR A 115 -11.37 -9.53 -24.36
CA THR A 115 -12.04 -10.01 -25.57
C THR A 115 -13.47 -9.49 -25.61
N GLN A 116 -14.06 -9.47 -26.81
CA GLN A 116 -15.48 -9.19 -26.95
C GLN A 116 -16.28 -10.39 -26.43
N GLN A 117 -17.18 -10.17 -25.47
CA GLN A 117 -18.13 -11.18 -25.03
C GLN A 117 -19.26 -11.34 -26.07
N PRO A 118 -19.85 -12.54 -26.21
CA PRO A 118 -21.00 -12.75 -27.10
C PRO A 118 -22.17 -11.85 -26.72
N ALA A 119 -22.93 -11.39 -27.73
CA ALA A 119 -24.19 -10.70 -27.48
C ALA A 119 -25.18 -11.62 -26.76
N VAL A 120 -26.02 -11.03 -25.90
CA VAL A 120 -27.09 -11.80 -25.26
C VAL A 120 -28.04 -12.33 -26.34
N THR A 121 -28.35 -13.63 -26.28
CA THR A 121 -29.34 -14.24 -27.17
C THR A 121 -30.64 -14.36 -26.40
N LEU A 122 -31.67 -13.61 -26.80
CA LEU A 122 -33.02 -13.80 -26.27
C LEU A 122 -33.67 -14.92 -27.10
N THR A 123 -33.85 -16.08 -26.49
CA THR A 123 -34.62 -17.21 -27.05
C THR A 123 -36.01 -17.27 -26.45
#